data_AF-A0A966W9Z6-F1
#
_entry.id   AF-A0A966W9Z6-F1
#
_cell.length_a   1.000
_cell.length_b   1.000
_cell.length_c   1.000
_cell.angle_alpha   90.00
_cell.angle_beta   90.00
_cell.angle_gamma   90.00
#
_symmetry.space_group_name_H-M   'P 1'
#
loop_
_entity.id
_entity.type
_entity.pdbx_description
1 polymer ?
#
loop_
_entity_poly.entity_id
_entity_poly.type
_entity_poly.pdbx_seq_one_letter_code
_entity_poly.pdbx_strand_id
1 'polypeptide(L)'
;LAFGAVGASMAAYLAAQFTDVQLFHFWKRVSGGKALWLRNNGSTLVSQLVDTTAVVLISHYGAHVLPLRAELPVLPQLLSFIASGYLFKAVAALADTLPFYLLTAWLRRWLAVPGEGAELGPLR
;
A
#
# COMPACT_ATOMS: atom_id res chain seq x y z
N LEU A 1 28.31 12.30 -10.23
CA LEU A 1 27.26 12.49 -9.20
C LEU A 1 25.87 12.03 -9.70
N ALA A 2 25.38 12.50 -10.85
CA ALA A 2 24.04 12.14 -11.36
C ALA A 2 23.81 10.63 -11.64
N PHE A 3 24.74 9.95 -12.31
CA PHE A 3 24.56 8.51 -12.65
C PHE A 3 24.50 7.58 -11.42
N GLY A 4 25.25 7.91 -10.36
CA GLY A 4 25.21 7.14 -9.10
C GLY A 4 23.88 7.29 -8.36
N ALA A 5 23.32 8.50 -8.36
CA ALA A 5 22.00 8.75 -7.79
C ALA A 5 20.90 8.02 -8.58
N VAL A 6 20.96 8.03 -9.91
CA VAL A 6 20.01 7.31 -10.77
C VAL A 6 20.09 5.79 -10.56
N GLY A 7 21.29 5.22 -10.50
CA GLY A 7 21.48 3.78 -10.24
C GLY A 7 20.95 3.35 -8.88
N ALA A 8 21.20 4.14 -7.83
CA ALA A 8 20.66 3.89 -6.49
C ALA A 8 19.14 3.97 -6.45
N SER A 9 18.54 4.97 -7.13
CA SER A 9 17.07 5.09 -7.22
C SER A 9 16.42 3.92 -7.97
N MET A 10 17.05 3.42 -9.04
CA MET A 10 16.53 2.26 -9.76
C MET A 10 16.60 0.96 -8.94
N ALA A 11 17.69 0.76 -8.20
CA ALA A 11 17.82 -0.38 -7.30
C ALA A 11 16.77 -0.33 -6.18
N ALA A 12 16.54 0.85 -5.59
CA ALA A 12 15.50 1.05 -4.58
C ALA A 12 14.10 0.79 -5.13
N TYR A 13 13.80 1.26 -6.35
CA TYR A 13 12.52 1.01 -7.02
C TYR A 13 12.25 -0.48 -7.26
N LEU A 14 13.24 -1.22 -7.74
CA LEU A 14 13.12 -2.67 -7.96
C LEU A 14 12.91 -3.44 -6.67
N ALA A 15 13.62 -3.06 -5.59
CA ALA A 15 13.43 -3.66 -4.27
C ALA A 15 12.00 -3.41 -3.74
N ALA A 16 11.51 -2.17 -3.85
CA ALA A 16 10.14 -1.81 -3.44
C ALA A 16 9.08 -2.59 -4.23
N GLN A 17 9.24 -2.71 -5.55
CA GLN A 17 8.34 -3.50 -6.39
C GLN A 17 8.32 -4.97 -6.00
N PHE A 18 9.48 -5.57 -5.72
CA PHE A 18 9.55 -6.98 -5.34
C PHE A 18 8.86 -7.25 -3.99
N THR A 19 9.04 -6.35 -3.02
CA THR A 19 8.37 -6.45 -1.71
C THR A 19 6.86 -6.32 -1.84
N ASP A 20 6.35 -5.41 -2.69
CA ASP A 20 4.91 -5.22 -2.89
C ASP A 20 4.23 -6.47 -3.48
N VAL A 21 4.86 -7.12 -4.46
CA VAL A 21 4.35 -8.37 -5.08
C VAL A 21 4.30 -9.54 -4.10
N GLN A 22 5.31 -9.66 -3.24
CA GLN A 22 5.36 -10.69 -2.19
C GLN A 22 4.24 -10.50 -1.17
N LEU A 23 4.00 -9.26 -0.74
CA LEU A 23 2.94 -8.93 0.21
C LEU A 23 1.56 -9.23 -0.39
N PHE A 24 1.32 -8.87 -1.65
CA PHE A 24 0.06 -9.17 -2.34
C PHE A 24 -0.26 -10.67 -2.33
N HIS A 25 0.74 -11.52 -2.59
CA HIS A 25 0.58 -12.98 -2.58
C HIS A 25 0.41 -13.54 -1.17
N PHE A 26 1.07 -12.96 -0.16
CA PHE A 26 0.86 -13.31 1.24
C PHE A 26 -0.60 -13.05 1.66
N TRP A 27 -1.12 -11.85 1.40
CA TRP A 27 -2.50 -11.49 1.71
C TRP A 27 -3.52 -12.30 0.90
N LYS A 28 -3.20 -12.65 -0.36
CA LYS A 28 -4.01 -13.59 -1.18
C LYS A 28 -4.13 -14.97 -0.55
N ARG A 29 -3.08 -15.46 0.13
CA ARG A 29 -3.05 -16.78 0.77
C ARG A 29 -3.77 -16.77 2.12
N VAL A 30 -3.60 -15.71 2.91
CA VAL A 30 -4.21 -15.56 4.26
C VAL A 30 -5.73 -15.42 4.21
N SER A 31 -6.25 -14.74 3.19
CA SER A 31 -7.68 -14.41 3.07
C SER A 31 -8.56 -15.50 2.43
N GLY A 32 -7.98 -16.62 2.01
CA GLY A 32 -8.72 -17.79 1.53
C GLY A 32 -9.66 -17.54 0.33
N GLY A 33 -9.44 -16.48 -0.45
CA GLY A 33 -10.21 -16.23 -1.68
C GLY A 33 -11.57 -15.52 -1.51
N LYS A 34 -12.16 -15.48 -0.31
CA LYS A 34 -13.59 -15.16 -0.13
C LYS A 34 -13.93 -13.69 0.07
N ALA A 35 -12.98 -12.86 0.51
CA ALA A 35 -13.22 -11.44 0.81
C ALA A 35 -12.35 -10.54 -0.08
N LEU A 36 -12.71 -10.42 -1.36
CA LEU A 36 -11.96 -9.64 -2.36
C LEU A 36 -11.73 -8.19 -1.91
N TRP A 37 -12.75 -7.58 -1.28
CA TRP A 37 -12.70 -6.22 -0.77
C TRP A 37 -11.71 -6.04 0.40
N LEU A 38 -11.76 -6.95 1.37
CA LEU A 38 -10.88 -6.93 2.53
C LEU A 38 -9.42 -7.16 2.13
N ARG A 39 -9.20 -7.97 1.08
CA ARG A 39 -7.88 -8.18 0.49
C ARG A 39 -7.35 -6.96 -0.22
N ASN A 40 -8.18 -6.29 -1.02
CA ASN A 40 -7.76 -5.13 -1.79
C ASN A 40 -7.39 -3.98 -0.84
N ASN A 41 -8.31 -3.60 0.04
CA ASN A 41 -8.07 -2.52 1.01
C ASN A 41 -7.03 -2.89 2.06
N GLY A 42 -7.07 -4.12 2.58
CA GLY A 42 -6.09 -4.60 3.56
C GLY A 42 -4.68 -4.63 2.99
N SER A 43 -4.49 -5.12 1.76
CA SER A 43 -3.18 -5.09 1.11
C SER A 43 -2.73 -3.66 0.84
N THR A 44 -3.61 -2.77 0.38
CA THR A 44 -3.26 -1.36 0.16
C THR A 44 -2.85 -0.66 1.46
N LEU A 45 -3.61 -0.81 2.53
CA LEU A 45 -3.28 -0.22 3.84
C LEU A 45 -1.95 -0.75 4.38
N VAL A 46 -1.74 -2.06 4.32
CA VAL A 46 -0.51 -2.67 4.85
C VAL A 46 0.71 -2.30 3.98
N SER A 47 0.60 -2.34 2.64
CA SER A 47 1.67 -1.91 1.74
C SER A 47 2.01 -0.43 1.96
N GLN A 48 1.01 0.44 2.15
CA GLN A 48 1.23 1.87 2.40
C GLN A 48 1.90 2.13 3.75
N LEU A 49 1.61 1.34 4.78
CA LEU A 49 2.29 1.44 6.09
C LEU A 49 3.78 1.06 5.94
N VAL A 50 4.07 -0.04 5.25
CA VAL A 50 5.45 -0.49 5.01
C VAL A 50 6.21 0.54 4.16
N ASP A 51 5.61 1.03 3.08
CA ASP A 51 6.17 2.06 2.19
C ASP A 51 6.47 3.36 2.94
N THR A 52 5.49 3.92 3.66
CA THR A 52 5.70 5.17 4.41
C THR A 52 6.74 5.03 5.52
N THR A 53 6.79 3.88 6.18
CA THR A 53 7.83 3.56 7.16
C THR A 53 9.21 3.50 6.50
N ALA A 54 9.34 2.78 5.38
CA ALA A 54 10.60 2.65 4.65
C ALA A 54 11.09 4.00 4.13
N VAL A 55 10.21 4.82 3.53
CA VAL A 55 10.53 6.16 3.03
C VAL A 55 11.04 7.06 4.15
N VAL A 56 10.37 7.07 5.31
CA VAL A 56 10.79 7.91 6.45
C VAL A 56 12.13 7.45 7.01
N LEU A 57 12.34 6.15 7.17
CA LEU A 57 13.60 5.60 7.69
C LEU A 57 14.77 5.84 6.72
N ILE A 58 14.58 5.62 5.41
CA ILE A 58 15.60 5.87 4.38
C ILE A 58 15.92 7.36 4.30
N SER A 59 14.89 8.22 4.34
CA SER A 59 15.08 9.67 4.29
C SER A 59 15.81 10.20 5.52
N HIS A 60 15.63 9.57 6.68
CA HIS A 60 16.35 9.90 7.90
C HIS A 60 17.79 9.35 7.90
N TYR A 61 17.98 8.04 7.77
CA TYR A 61 19.29 7.38 7.93
C TYR A 61 20.15 7.37 6.66
N GLY A 62 19.52 7.30 5.48
CA GLY A 62 20.22 7.20 4.20
C GLY A 62 20.51 8.55 3.56
N ALA A 63 19.56 9.49 3.63
CA ALA A 63 19.67 10.77 2.93
C ALA A 63 19.85 11.99 3.87
N HIS A 64 19.56 11.85 5.17
CA HIS A 64 19.65 12.95 6.15
C HIS A 64 18.87 14.21 5.74
N VAL A 65 17.79 14.04 4.97
CA VAL A 65 16.97 15.15 4.43
C VAL A 65 15.74 15.45 5.29
N LEU A 66 15.47 14.64 6.31
CA LEU A 66 14.31 14.84 7.17
C LEU A 66 14.52 16.08 8.07
N PRO A 67 13.57 17.03 8.11
CA PRO A 67 13.67 18.21 8.96
C PRO A 67 13.35 17.84 10.42
N LEU A 68 14.33 17.27 11.11
CA LEU A 68 14.23 16.92 12.53
C LEU A 68 14.72 18.08 13.41
N ARG A 69 14.03 18.28 14.53
CA ARG A 69 14.47 19.18 15.59
C ARG A 69 15.46 18.42 16.46
N ALA A 70 16.72 18.85 16.45
CA ALA A 70 17.81 18.24 17.23
C ALA A 70 17.57 18.28 18.74
N GLU A 71 16.78 19.25 19.20
CA GLU A 71 16.39 19.45 20.60
C GLU A 71 15.47 18.33 21.15
N LEU A 72 14.81 17.57 20.26
CA LEU A 72 13.74 16.64 20.61
C LEU A 72 14.12 15.18 20.35
N PRO A 73 13.49 14.22 21.05
CA PRO A 73 13.69 12.81 20.77
C PRO A 73 13.33 12.46 19.32
N VAL A 74 14.16 11.67 18.66
CA VAL A 74 14.02 11.35 17.23
C VAL A 74 12.83 10.43 16.96
N LEU A 75 12.62 9.42 17.82
CA LEU A 75 11.58 8.42 17.65
C LEU A 75 10.14 8.98 17.49
N PRO A 76 9.64 9.89 18.36
CA PRO A 76 8.31 10.46 18.20
C PRO A 76 8.18 11.35 16.95
N GLN A 77 9.27 11.97 16.48
CA GLN A 77 9.27 12.74 15.25
C GLN A 77 9.11 11.81 14.04
N LEU A 78 9.88 10.72 13.96
CA LEU A 78 9.76 9.72 12.89
C LEU A 78 8.36 9.09 12.87
N LEU A 79 7.83 8.72 14.05
CA LEU A 79 6.47 8.19 14.16
C LEU A 79 5.42 9.20 13.68
N SER A 80 5.60 10.50 13.96
CA SER A 80 4.69 11.54 13.48
C SER A 80 4.72 11.67 11.95
N PHE A 81 5.90 11.58 11.32
CA PHE A 81 6.01 11.57 9.86
C PHE A 81 5.37 10.33 9.22
N ILE A 82 5.62 9.15 9.78
CA ILE A 82 5.02 7.90 9.31
C ILE A 82 3.50 7.96 9.49
N ALA A 83 3.01 8.31 10.68
CA ALA A 83 1.59 8.37 10.99
C ALA A 83 0.86 9.39 10.11
N SER A 84 1.43 10.58 9.90
CA SER A 84 0.81 11.61 9.05
C SER A 84 0.75 11.18 7.59
N GLY A 85 1.85 10.63 7.06
CA GLY A 85 1.90 10.13 5.68
C GLY A 85 1.00 8.92 5.45
N TYR A 86 0.99 7.99 6.40
CA TYR A 86 0.12 6.81 6.37
C TYR A 86 -1.35 7.20 6.46
N LEU A 87 -1.73 8.05 7.41
CA LEU A 87 -3.12 8.48 7.61
C LEU A 87 -3.66 9.18 6.37
N PHE A 88 -2.86 10.06 5.75
CA PHE A 88 -3.23 10.72 4.50
C PHE A 88 -3.50 9.69 3.39
N LYS A 89 -2.58 8.74 3.16
CA LYS A 89 -2.72 7.70 2.14
C LYS A 89 -3.90 6.76 2.42
N ALA A 90 -4.12 6.41 3.68
CA ALA A 90 -5.22 5.56 4.13
C ALA A 90 -6.58 6.23 3.90
N VAL A 91 -6.72 7.51 4.26
CA VAL A 91 -7.95 8.27 4.03
C VAL A 91 -8.21 8.44 2.53
N ALA A 92 -7.18 8.76 1.74
CA ALA A 92 -7.30 8.84 0.29
C ALA A 92 -7.75 7.50 -0.32
N ALA A 93 -7.12 6.39 0.06
CA ALA A 93 -7.46 5.06 -0.43
C ALA A 93 -8.91 4.66 -0.06
N LEU A 94 -9.35 4.96 1.16
CA LEU A 94 -10.74 4.71 1.58
C LEU A 94 -11.72 5.61 0.84
N ALA A 95 -11.38 6.88 0.64
CA ALA A 95 -12.19 7.82 -0.13
C ALA A 95 -12.34 7.40 -1.59
N ASP A 96 -11.29 6.85 -2.22
CA ASP A 96 -11.32 6.37 -3.60
C ASP A 96 -12.07 5.02 -3.74
N THR A 97 -12.06 4.20 -2.69
CA THR A 97 -12.72 2.89 -2.69
C THR A 97 -14.25 3.02 -2.59
N LEU A 98 -14.75 4.03 -1.86
CA LEU A 98 -16.19 4.24 -1.64
C LEU A 98 -16.98 4.45 -2.97
N PRO A 99 -16.57 5.34 -3.90
CA PRO A 99 -17.19 5.49 -5.21
C PRO A 99 -17.16 4.21 -6.04
N PHE A 100 -16.06 3.46 -5.98
CA PHE A 100 -15.90 2.22 -6.75
C PHE A 100 -16.89 1.13 -6.31
N TYR A 101 -17.14 1.05 -5.00
CA TYR A 101 -18.13 0.11 -4.45
C TYR A 101 -19.57 0.51 -4.83
N LEU A 102 -19.87 1.81 -4.77
CA LEU A 102 -21.17 2.34 -5.22
C LEU A 102 -21.39 2.13 -6.72
N LEU A 103 -20.35 2.39 -7.53
CA LEU A 103 -20.40 2.21 -8.97
C LEU A 103 -20.58 0.75 -9.36
N THR A 104 -19.85 -0.18 -8.73
CA THR A 104 -19.99 -1.62 -9.00
C THR A 104 -21.34 -2.16 -8.53
N ALA A 105 -21.86 -1.70 -7.38
CA ALA A 105 -23.21 -2.04 -6.93
C ALA A 105 -24.29 -1.50 -7.89
N TRP A 106 -24.10 -0.30 -8.45
CA TRP A 106 -24.98 0.28 -9.45
C TRP A 106 -24.89 -0.45 -10.80
N LEU A 107 -23.68 -0.76 -11.30
CA LEU A 107 -23.45 -1.47 -12.55
C LEU A 107 -23.98 -2.91 -12.52
N ARG A 108 -23.90 -3.60 -11.37
CA ARG A 108 -24.45 -4.95 -11.18
C ARG A 108 -25.98 -5.01 -11.34
N ARG A 109 -26.69 -3.88 -11.26
CA ARG A 109 -28.13 -3.83 -11.58
C ARG A 109 -28.39 -3.89 -13.08
N TRP A 110 -27.42 -3.50 -13.90
CA TRP A 110 -27.52 -3.43 -15.36
C TRP A 110 -26.81 -4.58 -16.06
N LEU A 111 -25.70 -5.06 -15.50
CA LEU A 111 -25.05 -6.28 -15.96
C LEU A 111 -25.50 -7.45 -15.09
N ALA A 112 -26.08 -8.48 -15.70
CA ALA A 112 -26.34 -9.79 -15.09
C ALA A 112 -25.00 -10.54 -14.83
N VAL A 113 -24.10 -9.95 -14.06
CA VAL A 113 -22.81 -10.53 -13.71
C VAL A 113 -23.05 -11.65 -12.71
N PRO A 114 -22.57 -12.88 -12.96
CA PRO A 114 -22.64 -13.96 -11.98
C PRO A 114 -21.96 -13.54 -10.67
N GLY A 115 -22.48 -14.02 -9.53
CA GLY A 115 -22.02 -13.63 -8.19
C GLY A 115 -20.51 -13.80 -7.97
N GLU A 116 -19.95 -13.01 -7.06
CA GLU A 116 -18.55 -13.13 -6.65
C GLU A 116 -18.23 -14.59 -6.26
N GLY A 117 -17.23 -15.18 -6.93
CA GLY A 117 -16.85 -16.59 -6.75
C GLY A 117 -17.21 -17.51 -7.93
N ALA A 118 -17.91 -17.05 -8.96
CA ALA A 118 -18.19 -17.84 -10.16
C ALA A 118 -16.94 -18.16 -11.02
N GLU A 119 -15.84 -17.43 -10.82
CA GLU A 119 -14.56 -17.68 -11.50
C GLU A 119 -13.79 -18.87 -10.91
N LEU A 120 -14.18 -19.31 -9.71
CA LEU A 120 -13.74 -20.57 -9.12
C LEU A 120 -14.78 -21.63 -9.53
N GLY A 121 -14.80 -21.97 -10.82
CA GLY A 121 -15.48 -23.17 -11.27
C GLY A 121 -15.03 -24.38 -10.41
N PRO A 122 -15.85 -25.43 -10.26
CA PRO A 122 -15.44 -26.60 -9.51
C PRO A 122 -14.11 -27.07 -10.09
N LEU A 123 -13.06 -27.06 -9.26
CA LEU A 123 -11.80 -27.70 -9.59
C LEU A 123 -12.14 -29.17 -9.91
N ARG A 124 -12.28 -29.47 -11.19
CA ARG A 124 -12.32 -30.80 -11.77
C ARG A 124 -10.98 -31.03 -12.44
#